data_AF-X1K9X3-F1
#
_entry.id   AF-X1K9X3-F1
#
_cell.length_a   1.000
_cell.length_b   1.000
_cell.length_c   1.000
_cell.angle_alpha   90.00
_cell.angle_beta   90.00
_cell.angle_gamma   90.00
#
_symmetry.space_group_name_H-M   'P 1'
#
loop_
_entity.id
_entity.type
_entity.pdbx_description
1 polymer ?
#
loop_
_entity_poly.entity_id
_entity_poly.type
_entity_poly.pdbx_seq_one_letter_code
_entity_poly.pdbx_strand_id
1 'polypeptide(L)'
;MQGLLGTRGVDWMKYIWYESLLEALRHHIEAKHMDQQDALDELRYTEEFLHYESFQNDETVTIACPWSEHCNCTWEVSGHLSYKFKPMELKQ
;
A
#
# COMPACT_ATOMS: atom_id res chain seq x y z
N MET A 1 40.31 8.60 9.42
CA MET A 1 39.02 8.91 10.07
C MET A 1 37.94 8.24 9.24
N GLN A 2 37.40 7.14 9.75
CA GLN A 2 36.30 6.41 9.11
C GLN A 2 34.99 7.08 9.51
N GLY A 3 34.14 7.35 8.54
CA GLY A 3 32.78 7.86 8.72
C GLY A 3 31.94 7.36 7.56
N LEU A 4 31.49 6.11 7.69
CA LEU A 4 30.62 5.41 6.75
C LEU A 4 29.35 6.23 6.51
N LEU A 5 29.17 6.75 5.29
CA LEU A 5 27.83 7.04 4.77
C LEU A 5 27.09 5.71 4.66
N GLY A 6 26.30 5.40 5.69
CA GLY A 6 25.34 4.30 5.64
C GLY A 6 24.26 4.65 4.63
N THR A 7 24.43 4.17 3.40
CA THR A 7 23.34 3.86 2.49
C THR A 7 22.38 2.92 3.22
N ARG A 8 21.23 3.45 3.67
CA ARG A 8 20.05 2.62 3.96
C ARG A 8 18.93 3.09 3.05
N GLY A 9 19.19 2.98 1.75
CA GLY A 9 18.11 2.87 0.76
C GLY A 9 17.38 1.56 1.04
N VAL A 10 16.06 1.64 1.03
CA VAL A 10 15.07 0.63 1.37
C VAL A 10 15.33 -0.65 0.56
N ASP A 11 16.08 -1.58 1.15
CA ASP A 11 16.16 -2.97 0.71
C ASP A 11 15.28 -3.75 1.69
N TRP A 12 14.48 -4.71 1.20
CA TRP A 12 13.57 -5.61 1.95
C TRP A 12 12.05 -5.36 1.97
N MET A 13 11.43 -4.61 1.04
CA MET A 13 10.03 -4.92 0.71
C MET A 13 10.02 -6.03 -0.33
N LYS A 14 9.76 -7.27 0.14
CA LYS A 14 9.10 -8.28 -0.72
C LYS A 14 7.97 -7.52 -1.42
N TYR A 15 7.94 -7.49 -2.76
CA TYR A 15 6.90 -6.76 -3.49
C TYR A 15 5.51 -7.22 -3.03
N ILE A 16 4.91 -6.49 -2.09
CA ILE A 16 3.58 -6.78 -1.58
C ILE A 16 2.61 -6.10 -2.53
N TRP A 17 1.60 -6.83 -2.97
CA TRP A 17 0.71 -6.39 -4.05
C TRP A 17 0.00 -5.05 -3.76
N TYR A 18 -0.14 -4.68 -2.49
CA TYR A 18 -0.84 -3.46 -2.05
C TYR A 18 0.06 -2.25 -1.80
N GLU A 19 1.38 -2.34 -1.97
CA GLU A 19 2.33 -1.28 -1.59
C GLU A 19 2.00 0.07 -2.24
N SER A 20 1.74 0.10 -3.54
CA SER A 20 1.41 1.35 -4.25
C SER A 20 0.07 1.95 -3.81
N LEU A 21 -0.87 1.12 -3.35
CA LEU A 21 -2.15 1.61 -2.81
C LEU A 21 -1.93 2.26 -1.43
N LEU A 22 -1.09 1.66 -0.58
CA LEU A 22 -0.72 2.24 0.71
C LEU A 22 0.08 3.53 0.55
N GLU A 23 1.00 3.61 -0.41
CA GLU A 23 1.74 4.84 -0.70
C GLU A 23 0.79 5.98 -1.13
N ALA A 24 -0.18 5.68 -2.00
CA ALA A 24 -1.20 6.64 -2.40
C ALA A 24 -2.06 7.11 -1.22
N LEU A 25 -2.49 6.18 -0.35
CA LEU A 25 -3.22 6.50 0.88
C LEU A 25 -2.38 7.37 1.81
N ARG A 26 -1.11 7.02 2.03
CA ARG A 26 -0.20 7.81 2.86
C ARG A 26 -0.10 9.25 2.37
N HIS A 27 0.11 9.45 1.07
CA HIS A 27 0.17 10.80 0.50
C HIS A 27 -1.14 11.58 0.67
N HIS A 28 -2.28 10.90 0.58
CA HIS A 28 -3.58 11.52 0.85
C HIS A 28 -3.70 11.97 2.30
N ILE A 29 -3.38 11.10 3.26
CA ILE A 29 -3.42 11.39 4.70
C ILE A 29 -2.47 12.56 5.03
N GLU A 30 -1.23 12.48 4.57
CA GLU A 30 -0.21 13.51 4.79
C GLU A 30 -0.65 14.89 4.25
N ALA A 31 -1.40 14.91 3.14
CA ALA A 31 -1.86 16.15 2.52
C ALA A 31 -3.15 16.73 3.12
N LYS A 32 -4.01 15.91 3.74
CA LYS A 32 -5.40 16.29 4.07
C LYS A 32 -5.84 16.04 5.50
N HIS A 33 -5.17 15.14 6.23
CA HIS A 33 -5.65 14.63 7.51
C HIS A 33 -4.59 14.65 8.63
N MET A 34 -3.43 15.28 8.43
CA MET A 34 -2.38 15.40 9.46
C MET A 34 -2.79 16.24 10.68
N ASP A 35 -3.91 16.95 10.59
CA ASP A 35 -4.55 17.65 11.69
C ASP A 35 -5.34 16.70 12.61
N GLN A 36 -5.61 15.46 12.17
CA GLN A 36 -6.29 14.45 12.95
C GLN A 36 -5.31 13.75 13.91
N GLN A 37 -5.79 13.47 15.11
CA GLN A 37 -5.02 12.67 16.06
C GLN A 37 -4.85 11.25 15.51
N ASP A 38 -3.64 10.72 15.60
CA ASP A 38 -3.29 9.37 15.15
C ASP A 38 -3.60 9.13 13.66
N ALA A 39 -3.49 10.17 12.81
CA ALA A 39 -3.79 10.08 11.38
C ALA A 39 -3.03 8.94 10.65
N LEU A 40 -1.83 8.60 11.10
CA LEU A 40 -1.04 7.50 10.51
C LEU A 40 -1.43 6.11 11.04
N ASP A 41 -2.22 6.01 12.10
CA ASP A 41 -2.74 4.72 12.56
C ASP A 41 -3.74 4.15 11.55
N GLU A 42 -4.50 4.99 10.83
CA GLU A 42 -5.37 4.53 9.73
C GLU A 42 -4.58 3.88 8.59
N LEU A 43 -3.36 4.35 8.32
CA LEU A 43 -2.47 3.71 7.35
C LEU A 43 -2.07 2.32 7.82
N ARG A 44 -1.77 2.16 9.13
CA ARG A 44 -1.44 0.86 9.74
C ARG A 44 -2.63 -0.11 9.69
N TYR A 45 -3.83 0.37 10.03
CA TYR A 45 -5.04 -0.47 9.97
C TYR A 45 -5.38 -0.89 8.54
N THR A 46 -5.18 0.00 7.58
CA THR A 46 -5.37 -0.33 6.16
C THR A 46 -4.34 -1.35 5.69
N GLU A 47 -3.06 -1.20 6.09
CA GLU A 47 -2.03 -2.20 5.78
C GLU A 47 -2.38 -3.58 6.35
N GLU A 48 -2.80 -3.64 7.61
CA GLU A 48 -3.20 -4.88 8.26
C GLU A 48 -4.39 -5.54 7.54
N PHE A 49 -5.40 -4.76 7.17
CA PHE A 49 -6.54 -5.23 6.39
C PHE A 49 -6.10 -5.87 5.06
N LEU A 50 -5.28 -5.16 4.27
CA LEU A 50 -4.81 -5.65 2.97
C LEU A 50 -3.86 -6.86 3.12
N HIS A 51 -3.18 -6.98 4.25
CA HIS A 51 -2.31 -8.11 4.53
C HIS A 51 -3.09 -9.43 4.65
N TYR A 52 -4.28 -9.39 5.25
CA TYR A 52 -5.12 -10.57 5.48
C TYR A 52 -6.16 -10.80 4.39
N GLU A 53 -6.36 -9.84 3.51
CA GLU A 53 -7.26 -9.93 2.38
C GLU A 53 -6.77 -10.94 1.32
N SER A 54 -7.73 -11.51 0.59
CA SER A 54 -7.48 -12.52 -0.44
C SER A 54 -8.12 -12.09 -1.75
N PHE A 55 -7.34 -12.07 -2.82
CA PHE A 55 -7.80 -11.58 -4.11
C PHE A 55 -7.92 -12.69 -5.13
N GLN A 56 -8.83 -12.50 -6.07
CA GLN A 56 -8.96 -13.30 -7.26
C GLN A 56 -8.03 -12.77 -8.36
N ASN A 57 -7.78 -13.63 -9.35
CA ASN A 57 -7.15 -13.17 -10.58
C ASN A 57 -8.08 -12.19 -11.29
N ASP A 58 -7.53 -11.09 -11.83
CA ASP A 58 -8.26 -10.08 -12.60
C ASP A 58 -9.18 -9.21 -11.72
N GLU A 59 -8.88 -9.10 -10.44
CA GLU A 59 -9.66 -8.31 -9.48
C GLU A 59 -9.18 -6.86 -9.40
N THR A 60 -10.13 -5.92 -9.27
CA THR A 60 -9.84 -4.51 -8.98
C THR A 60 -10.07 -4.24 -7.51
N VAL A 61 -9.01 -3.84 -6.82
CA VAL A 61 -9.05 -3.45 -5.41
C VAL A 61 -9.11 -1.94 -5.32
N THR A 62 -9.97 -1.41 -4.44
CA THR A 62 -10.12 0.03 -4.22
C THR A 62 -10.01 0.35 -2.75
N ILE A 63 -9.24 1.40 -2.43
CA ILE A 63 -9.13 1.98 -1.09
C ILE A 63 -9.67 3.41 -1.16
N ALA A 64 -10.50 3.77 -0.20
CA ALA A 64 -11.05 5.12 -0.05
C ALA A 64 -10.48 5.82 1.18
N CYS A 65 -10.74 7.12 1.31
CA CYS A 65 -10.42 7.88 2.51
C CYS A 65 -11.06 7.22 3.76
N PRO A 66 -10.27 6.89 4.80
CA PRO A 66 -10.78 6.26 6.03
C PRO A 66 -11.85 7.11 6.75
N TRP A 67 -11.76 8.43 6.62
CA TRP A 67 -12.72 9.36 7.22
C TRP A 67 -13.81 9.86 6.26
N SER A 68 -13.99 9.22 5.10
CA SER A 68 -14.91 9.69 4.05
C SER A 68 -16.32 10.06 4.58
N GLU A 69 -16.84 9.31 5.56
CA GLU A 69 -18.12 9.56 6.23
C GLU A 69 -18.15 10.83 7.09
N HIS A 70 -17.00 11.31 7.56
CA HIS A 70 -16.88 12.43 8.50
C HIS A 70 -16.25 13.68 7.88
N CYS A 71 -15.51 13.55 6.78
CA CYS A 71 -14.76 14.66 6.17
C CYS A 71 -15.26 15.06 4.77
N ASN A 72 -16.36 14.49 4.26
CA ASN A 72 -16.86 14.73 2.90
C ASN A 72 -15.78 14.57 1.83
N CYS A 73 -14.85 13.63 2.03
CA CYS A 73 -13.77 13.36 1.10
C CYS A 73 -14.17 12.22 0.16
N THR A 74 -14.10 12.47 -1.15
CA THR A 74 -14.38 11.47 -2.20
C THR A 74 -13.09 10.89 -2.78
N TRP A 75 -11.98 10.95 -2.04
CA TRP A 75 -10.72 10.40 -2.49
C TRP A 75 -10.76 8.87 -2.46
N GLU A 76 -10.33 8.27 -3.56
CA GLU A 76 -10.17 6.83 -3.72
C GLU A 76 -8.99 6.54 -4.66
N VAL A 77 -8.40 5.35 -4.50
CA VAL A 77 -7.36 4.82 -5.38
C VAL A 77 -7.66 3.35 -5.67
N SER A 78 -7.50 2.94 -6.93
CA SER A 78 -7.75 1.57 -7.35
C SER A 78 -6.55 0.97 -8.05
N GLY A 79 -6.35 -0.34 -7.83
CA GLY A 79 -5.31 -1.14 -8.47
C GLY A 79 -5.90 -2.42 -9.04
N HIS A 80 -5.49 -2.79 -10.25
CA HIS A 80 -5.92 -4.02 -10.90
C HIS A 80 -4.86 -5.12 -10.70
N LEU A 81 -5.28 -6.26 -10.15
CA LEU A 81 -4.43 -7.39 -9.80
C LEU A 81 -4.56 -8.53 -10.79
N SER A 82 -3.45 -8.88 -11.44
CA SER A 82 -3.37 -10.00 -12.37
C SER A 82 -2.24 -10.96 -11.96
N TYR A 83 -2.53 -12.25 -11.84
CA TYR A 83 -1.49 -13.26 -11.68
C TYR A 83 -0.76 -13.47 -13.00
N LYS A 84 0.55 -13.24 -12.99
CA LYS A 84 1.42 -13.62 -14.11
C LYS A 84 2.13 -14.91 -13.75
N PHE A 85 1.64 -16.03 -14.28
CA PHE A 85 2.36 -17.29 -14.18
C PHE A 85 3.63 -17.21 -15.04
N LYS A 86 4.79 -17.40 -14.43
CA LYS A 86 6.04 -17.57 -15.17
C LYS A 86 6.20 -19.07 -15.47
N PRO A 87 6.07 -19.51 -16.74
CA PRO A 87 6.27 -20.90 -17.07
C PRO A 87 7.69 -21.31 -16.67
N MET A 88 7.79 -22.31 -15.80
CA MET A 88 9.07 -22.96 -15.52
C MET A 88 9.30 -24.01 -16.59
N GLU A 89 10.43 -23.93 -17.29
CA GLU A 89 10.85 -25.02 -18.17
C GLU A 89 11.11 -26.26 -17.31
N LEU A 90 10.18 -27.22 -17.35
CA LEU A 90 10.41 -28.56 -16.82
C LEU A 90 11.47 -29.22 -17.71
N LYS A 91 12.72 -29.23 -17.25
CA LYS A 91 13.74 -30.08 -17.84
C LYS A 91 13.36 -31.53 -17.53
N GLN A 92 12.98 -32.27 -18.57
CA GLN A 92 12.77 -33.72 -18.54
C GLN A 92 14.09 -34.46 -18.36
#